data_AF-A0A0P6WFN0-F1
#
_entry.id   AF-A0A0P6WFN0-F1
#
_cell.length_a   1.000
_cell.length_b   1.000
_cell.length_c   1.000
_cell.angle_alpha   90.00
_cell.angle_beta   90.00
_cell.angle_gamma   90.00
#
_symmetry.space_group_name_H-M   'P 1'
#
loop_
_entity.id
_entity.type
_entity.pdbx_description
1 polymer ?
#
loop_
_entity_poly.entity_id
_entity_poly.type
_entity_poly.pdbx_seq_one_letter_code
_entity_poly.pdbx_strand_id
1 'polypeptide(L)'
;MSEIFAEHPIPRAAIVGAGLLVAVTVVAAGIGRHTGLGTQAHPEMAMVQAVDLVFRDRPNGAIAVTGPHGTVVLESGENGFVRGILRGMARERKTYGVGTEVPFRLIRRVDGRLVLEDPATRQTLDLGAYGSGNAEAFGRLLHG
;
A
#
# COMPACT_ATOMS: atom_id res chain seq x y z
N MET A 1 49.25 8.22 -29.73
CA MET A 1 48.42 7.64 -28.65
C MET A 1 46.97 7.98 -28.96
N SER A 2 46.37 7.23 -29.87
CA SER A 2 44.98 7.40 -30.31
C SER A 2 44.62 6.14 -31.10
N GLU A 3 44.55 5.00 -30.40
CA GLU A 3 43.81 3.87 -30.95
C GLU A 3 42.34 4.28 -31.00
N ILE A 4 41.92 4.48 -32.24
CA ILE A 4 40.59 4.83 -32.66
C ILE A 4 39.64 3.80 -32.08
N PHE A 5 38.66 4.26 -31.32
CA PHE A 5 37.48 3.51 -30.93
C PHE A 5 36.94 2.80 -32.17
N ALA A 6 37.23 1.51 -32.31
CA ALA A 6 36.59 0.69 -33.32
C ALA A 6 35.12 0.61 -32.90
N GLU A 7 34.29 1.46 -33.51
CA GLU A 7 32.84 1.34 -33.41
C GLU A 7 32.47 -0.04 -33.95
N HIS A 8 32.30 -0.99 -33.05
CA HIS A 8 31.71 -2.28 -33.37
C HIS A 8 30.21 -2.03 -33.40
N PRO A 9 29.57 -1.95 -34.58
CA PRO A 9 28.14 -1.73 -34.65
C PRO A 9 27.46 -2.88 -33.91
N ILE A 10 26.65 -2.54 -32.91
CA ILE A 10 25.92 -3.56 -32.14
C ILE A 10 25.10 -4.39 -33.13
N PRO A 11 25.26 -5.72 -33.14
CA PRO A 11 24.56 -6.57 -34.10
C PRO A 11 23.05 -6.39 -33.91
N ARG A 12 22.31 -6.18 -35.01
CA ARG A 12 20.86 -5.91 -34.99
C ARG A 12 20.08 -6.96 -34.18
N ALA A 13 20.53 -8.22 -34.22
CA ALA A 13 19.97 -9.31 -33.43
C ALA A 13 20.07 -9.08 -31.91
N ALA A 14 21.16 -8.48 -31.42
CA ALA A 14 21.31 -8.14 -30.00
C ALA A 14 20.37 -7.00 -29.60
N ILE A 15 20.16 -6.01 -30.46
CA ILE A 15 19.19 -4.91 -30.21
C ILE A 15 17.77 -5.46 -30.16
N VAL A 16 17.39 -6.31 -31.12
CA VAL A 16 16.08 -6.98 -31.14
C VAL A 16 15.90 -7.87 -29.92
N GLY A 17 16.93 -8.64 -29.54
CA GLY A 17 16.90 -9.49 -28.36
C GLY A 17 16.73 -8.70 -27.06
N ALA A 18 17.46 -7.58 -26.90
CA ALA A 18 17.31 -6.70 -25.74
C ALA A 18 15.91 -6.07 -25.69
N GLY A 19 15.41 -5.59 -26.84
CA GLY A 19 14.05 -5.04 -26.93
C GLY A 19 12.98 -6.08 -26.58
N LEU A 20 13.12 -7.31 -27.05
CA LEU A 20 12.22 -8.42 -26.72
C LEU A 20 12.25 -8.74 -25.22
N LEU A 21 13.44 -8.78 -24.62
CA LEU A 21 13.60 -9.06 -23.19
C LEU A 21 12.97 -7.96 -22.33
N VAL A 22 13.17 -6.69 -22.69
CA VAL A 22 12.48 -5.56 -22.02
C VAL A 22 10.96 -5.67 -22.20
N ALA A 23 10.46 -5.96 -23.39
CA ALA A 23 9.03 -6.11 -23.62
C ALA A 23 8.43 -7.26 -22.80
N VAL A 24 9.08 -8.43 -22.78
CA VAL A 24 8.65 -9.61 -22.00
C VAL A 24 8.64 -9.30 -20.51
N THR A 25 9.69 -8.67 -19.98
CA THR A 25 9.76 -8.32 -18.56
C THR A 25 8.68 -7.31 -18.16
N VAL A 26 8.43 -6.29 -18.98
CA VAL A 26 7.35 -5.31 -18.74
C VAL A 26 5.98 -5.97 -18.79
N VAL A 27 5.73 -6.85 -19.76
CA VAL A 27 4.46 -7.59 -19.87
C VAL A 27 4.29 -8.53 -18.68
N ALA A 28 5.31 -9.29 -18.29
CA ALA A 28 5.26 -10.18 -17.14
C ALA A 28 5.00 -9.43 -15.83
N ALA A 29 5.68 -8.29 -15.61
CA ALA A 29 5.43 -7.43 -14.46
C ALA A 29 4.02 -6.82 -14.47
N GLY A 30 3.54 -6.40 -15.65
CA GLY A 30 2.18 -5.89 -15.84
C GLY A 30 1.13 -6.95 -15.51
N ILE A 31 1.30 -8.18 -16.00
CA ILE A 31 0.43 -9.32 -15.68
C ILE A 31 0.47 -9.60 -14.19
N GLY A 32 1.65 -9.73 -13.58
CA GLY A 32 1.78 -10.00 -12.14
C GLY A 32 1.09 -8.95 -11.28
N ARG A 33 1.24 -7.66 -11.64
CA ARG A 33 0.55 -6.55 -10.97
C ARG A 33 -0.97 -6.60 -11.14
N HIS A 34 -1.47 -6.89 -12.34
CA HIS A 34 -2.92 -6.93 -12.60
C HIS A 34 -3.62 -8.15 -12.01
N THR A 35 -2.93 -9.29 -11.97
CA THR A 35 -3.49 -10.57 -11.52
C THR A 35 -3.26 -10.84 -10.04
N GLY A 36 -2.39 -10.07 -9.38
CA GLY A 36 -1.98 -10.32 -8.01
C GLY A 36 -1.14 -11.58 -7.83
N LEU A 37 -0.59 -12.15 -8.91
CA LEU A 37 0.30 -13.31 -8.85
C LEU A 37 1.51 -12.99 -7.97
N GLY A 38 1.65 -13.70 -6.85
CA GLY A 38 2.68 -13.45 -5.82
C GLY A 38 2.18 -12.73 -4.58
N THR A 39 0.95 -12.20 -4.59
CA THR A 39 0.27 -11.85 -3.33
C THR A 39 -0.11 -13.15 -2.62
N GLN A 40 0.48 -13.39 -1.45
CA GLN A 40 0.06 -14.45 -0.56
C GLN A 40 -1.31 -14.05 -0.01
N ALA A 41 -2.38 -14.37 -0.74
CA ALA A 41 -3.73 -14.34 -0.21
C ALA A 41 -3.78 -15.37 0.93
N HIS A 42 -3.54 -14.93 2.16
CA HIS A 42 -3.89 -15.74 3.32
C HIS A 42 -5.39 -16.02 3.21
N PRO A 43 -5.84 -17.27 3.45
CA PRO A 43 -7.27 -17.58 3.46
C PRO A 43 -7.96 -16.54 4.33
N GLU A 44 -9.01 -15.92 3.80
CA GLU A 44 -9.69 -14.80 4.44
C GLU A 44 -10.33 -15.30 5.75
N MET A 45 -9.57 -15.20 6.84
CA MET A 45 -10.00 -15.69 8.13
C MET A 45 -11.16 -14.85 8.64
N ALA A 46 -12.02 -15.50 9.43
CA ALA A 46 -13.16 -14.84 10.05
C ALA A 46 -12.74 -13.57 10.81
N MET A 47 -13.58 -12.55 10.71
CA MET A 47 -13.38 -11.27 11.40
C MET A 47 -13.89 -11.40 12.84
N VAL A 48 -13.09 -10.98 13.82
CA VAL A 48 -13.49 -10.87 15.23
C VAL A 48 -14.05 -9.47 15.51
N GLN A 49 -13.43 -8.45 14.92
CA GLN A 49 -13.81 -7.05 15.10
C GLN A 49 -13.51 -6.28 13.82
N ALA A 50 -14.39 -5.36 13.44
CA ALA A 50 -14.15 -4.43 12.35
C ALA A 50 -14.71 -3.06 12.73
N VAL A 51 -13.94 -2.00 12.46
CA VAL A 51 -14.38 -0.62 12.63
C VAL A 51 -14.09 0.19 11.37
N ASP A 52 -15.00 1.09 11.04
CA ASP A 52 -14.84 2.01 9.93
C ASP A 52 -14.18 3.30 10.42
N LEU A 53 -13.10 3.70 9.76
CA LEU A 53 -12.26 4.84 10.12
C LEU A 53 -12.20 5.83 8.96
N VAL A 54 -12.60 7.06 9.22
CA VAL A 54 -12.49 8.19 8.28
C VAL A 54 -11.23 8.98 8.62
N PHE A 55 -10.38 9.19 7.63
CA PHE A 55 -9.10 9.89 7.82
C PHE A 55 -9.10 11.24 7.13
N ARG A 56 -8.65 12.27 7.84
CA ARG A 56 -8.51 13.60 7.30
C ARG A 56 -7.13 14.18 7.64
N ASP A 57 -6.34 14.41 6.60
CA ASP A 57 -5.09 15.16 6.72
C ASP A 57 -5.39 16.60 7.17
N ARG A 58 -4.55 17.11 8.08
CA ARG A 58 -4.60 18.50 8.56
C ARG A 58 -3.41 19.31 8.01
N PRO A 59 -3.55 20.65 7.86
CA PRO A 59 -2.50 21.50 7.30
C PRO A 59 -1.18 21.49 8.10
N ASN A 60 -1.25 21.23 9.41
CA ASN A 60 -0.09 21.13 10.30
C ASN A 60 0.64 19.77 10.20
N GLY A 61 0.21 18.89 9.30
CA GLY A 61 0.79 17.55 9.13
C GLY A 61 0.24 16.50 10.11
N ALA A 62 -0.70 16.85 10.99
CA ALA A 62 -1.46 15.88 11.78
C ALA A 62 -2.51 15.13 10.93
N ILE A 63 -3.01 14.01 11.44
CA ILE A 63 -4.11 13.27 10.81
C ILE A 63 -5.21 13.07 11.85
N ALA A 64 -6.43 13.52 11.52
CA ALA A 64 -7.61 13.16 12.31
C ALA A 64 -8.15 11.81 11.83
N VAL A 65 -8.33 10.90 12.78
CA VAL A 65 -8.94 9.58 12.58
C VAL A 65 -10.27 9.58 13.31
N THR A 66 -11.38 9.54 12.58
CA THR A 66 -12.72 9.47 13.15
C THR A 66 -13.24 8.05 13.00
N GLY A 67 -13.53 7.40 14.13
CA GLY A 67 -14.10 6.07 14.21
C GLY A 67 -15.41 6.05 15.00
N PRO A 68 -15.95 4.85 15.31
CA PRO A 68 -17.19 4.70 16.06
C PRO A 68 -17.10 5.17 17.51
N HIS A 69 -15.90 5.20 18.10
CA HIS A 69 -15.69 5.56 19.51
C HIS A 69 -15.27 7.02 19.70
N GLY A 70 -14.94 7.75 18.62
CA GLY A 70 -14.54 9.14 18.71
C GLY A 70 -13.63 9.59 17.58
N THR A 71 -12.98 10.73 17.79
CA THR A 71 -11.94 11.22 16.89
C THR A 71 -10.60 11.29 17.62
N VAL A 72 -9.62 10.57 17.11
CA VAL A 72 -8.23 10.60 17.57
C VAL A 72 -7.42 11.48 16.63
N VAL A 73 -6.58 12.37 17.18
CA VAL A 73 -5.66 13.18 16.39
C VAL A 73 -4.25 12.62 16.52
N LEU A 74 -3.68 12.21 15.39
CA LEU A 74 -2.30 11.77 15.30
C LEU A 74 -1.43 12.98 14.96
N GLU A 75 -0.73 13.50 15.97
CA GLU A 75 0.09 14.70 15.84
C GLU A 75 1.30 14.51 14.90
N SER A 76 1.82 15.64 14.40
CA SER A 76 3.01 15.63 13.55
C SER A 76 4.25 15.24 14.37
N GLY A 77 4.99 14.24 13.91
CA GLY A 77 6.16 13.70 14.61
C GLY A 77 5.88 12.41 15.40
N GLU A 78 4.62 12.11 15.68
CA GLU A 78 4.19 10.86 16.31
C GLU A 78 3.54 9.91 15.31
N ASN A 79 3.45 8.62 15.66
CA ASN A 79 2.73 7.60 14.89
C ASN A 79 3.08 7.62 13.39
N GLY A 80 4.37 7.84 13.07
CA GLY A 80 4.86 8.05 11.71
C GLY A 80 4.49 6.92 10.74
N PHE A 81 4.49 5.68 11.24
CA PHE A 81 4.05 4.50 10.48
C PHE A 81 2.57 4.60 10.09
N VAL A 82 1.68 4.81 11.07
CA VAL A 82 0.23 4.96 10.83
C VAL A 82 -0.02 6.07 9.82
N ARG A 83 0.59 7.24 10.04
CA ARG A 83 0.46 8.39 9.12
C ARG A 83 0.98 8.08 7.71
N GLY A 84 2.10 7.38 7.59
CA GLY A 84 2.69 7.01 6.31
C GLY A 84 1.78 6.09 5.49
N ILE A 85 1.26 5.04 6.12
CA ILE A 85 0.33 4.07 5.50
C ILE A 85 -0.92 4.79 5.02
N LEU A 86 -1.56 5.57 5.89
CA LEU A 86 -2.82 6.27 5.58
C LEU A 86 -2.65 7.27 4.44
N ARG A 87 -1.55 8.02 4.41
CA ARG A 87 -1.25 8.93 3.29
C ARG A 87 -0.94 8.18 2.01
N GLY A 88 -0.24 7.06 2.08
CA GLY A 88 0.00 6.20 0.93
C GLY A 88 -1.32 5.73 0.31
N MET A 89 -2.22 5.19 1.14
CA MET A 89 -3.53 4.72 0.68
C MET A 89 -4.43 5.86 0.20
N ALA A 90 -4.43 7.02 0.89
CA ALA A 90 -5.16 8.20 0.43
C ALA A 90 -4.61 8.77 -0.89
N ARG A 91 -3.29 8.67 -1.12
CA ARG A 91 -2.66 9.03 -2.39
C ARG A 91 -3.10 8.09 -3.51
N GLU A 92 -3.18 6.79 -3.23
CA GLU A 92 -3.68 5.79 -4.18
C GLU A 92 -5.14 6.08 -4.55
N ARG A 93 -6.02 6.33 -3.56
CA ARG A 93 -7.43 6.72 -3.78
C ARG A 93 -7.62 7.89 -4.72
N LYS A 94 -6.74 8.90 -4.65
CA LYS A 94 -6.78 10.05 -5.57
C LYS A 94 -6.63 9.63 -7.04
N THR A 95 -5.89 8.56 -7.32
CA THR A 95 -5.76 8.03 -8.69
C THR A 95 -7.04 7.38 -9.20
N TYR A 96 -7.90 6.88 -8.28
CA TYR A 96 -9.24 6.35 -8.56
C TYR A 96 -10.36 7.41 -8.42
N GLY A 97 -10.02 8.67 -8.16
CA GLY A 97 -11.01 9.74 -7.96
C GLY A 97 -11.84 9.62 -6.67
N VAL A 98 -11.37 8.86 -5.69
CA VAL A 98 -12.05 8.64 -4.41
C VAL A 98 -11.62 9.68 -3.38
N GLY A 99 -12.58 10.31 -2.71
CA GLY A 99 -12.33 11.30 -1.67
C GLY A 99 -12.06 10.72 -0.28
N THR A 100 -11.95 11.60 0.71
CA THR A 100 -11.61 11.24 2.10
C THR A 100 -12.83 10.86 2.95
N GLU A 101 -14.03 11.08 2.43
CA GLU A 101 -15.32 10.74 3.04
C GLU A 101 -15.60 9.24 3.11
N VAL A 102 -14.99 8.44 2.23
CA VAL A 102 -15.13 6.99 2.26
C VAL A 102 -14.28 6.43 3.41
N PRO A 103 -14.82 5.65 4.36
CA PRO A 103 -14.01 5.07 5.42
C PRO A 103 -13.06 4.00 4.87
N PHE A 104 -11.95 3.79 5.57
CA PHE A 104 -11.23 2.51 5.49
C PHE A 104 -11.75 1.60 6.61
N ARG A 105 -11.60 0.30 6.44
CA ARG A 105 -12.03 -0.68 7.41
C ARG A 105 -10.82 -1.30 8.10
N LEU A 106 -10.72 -1.12 9.41
CA LEU A 106 -9.70 -1.76 10.24
C LEU A 106 -10.28 -3.03 10.86
N ILE A 107 -9.68 -4.17 10.56
CA ILE A 107 -10.20 -5.50 10.88
C ILE A 107 -9.21 -6.23 11.77
N ARG A 108 -9.70 -6.80 12.86
CA ARG A 108 -9.01 -7.82 13.65
C ARG A 108 -9.52 -9.20 13.25
N ARG A 109 -8.61 -10.06 12.79
CA ARG A 109 -8.90 -11.45 12.40
C ARG A 109 -8.80 -12.37 13.63
N VAL A 110 -9.34 -13.59 13.51
CA VAL A 110 -9.34 -14.60 14.59
C VAL A 110 -7.95 -15.01 15.06
N ASP A 111 -6.94 -14.95 14.21
CA ASP A 111 -5.55 -15.25 14.58
C ASP A 111 -4.82 -14.05 15.22
N GLY A 112 -5.54 -12.95 15.46
CA GLY A 112 -5.01 -11.74 16.07
C GLY A 112 -4.39 -10.74 15.09
N ARG A 113 -4.27 -11.07 13.80
CA ARG A 113 -3.75 -10.13 12.80
C ARG A 113 -4.66 -8.93 12.62
N LEU A 114 -4.03 -7.80 12.32
CA LEU A 114 -4.70 -6.55 11.97
C LEU A 114 -4.55 -6.31 10.48
N VAL A 115 -5.68 -6.03 9.84
CA VAL A 115 -5.77 -5.78 8.40
C VAL A 115 -6.45 -4.45 8.20
N LEU A 116 -5.86 -3.60 7.36
CA LEU A 116 -6.47 -2.36 6.91
C LEU A 116 -6.96 -2.54 5.47
N GLU A 117 -8.24 -2.32 5.25
CA GLU A 117 -8.90 -2.51 3.96
C GLU A 117 -9.48 -1.18 3.45
N ASP A 118 -9.28 -0.91 2.17
CA ASP A 118 -9.95 0.16 1.45
C ASP A 118 -11.08 -0.42 0.58
N PRO A 119 -12.35 -0.27 0.98
CA PRO A 119 -13.47 -0.80 0.19
C PRO A 119 -13.62 -0.13 -1.18
N ALA A 120 -13.09 1.09 -1.36
CA ALA A 120 -13.22 1.84 -2.61
C ALA A 120 -12.27 1.33 -3.69
N THR A 121 -11.05 0.94 -3.30
CA THR A 121 -10.00 0.45 -4.22
C THR A 121 -9.80 -1.07 -4.13
N ARG A 122 -10.48 -1.73 -3.17
CA ARG A 122 -10.27 -3.14 -2.78
C ARG A 122 -8.82 -3.44 -2.36
N GLN A 123 -8.06 -2.41 -1.98
CA GLN A 123 -6.72 -2.57 -1.46
C GLN A 123 -6.79 -3.13 -0.03
N THR A 124 -5.98 -4.14 0.25
CA THR A 124 -5.88 -4.75 1.59
C THR A 124 -4.44 -4.75 2.05
N LEU A 125 -4.20 -4.42 3.31
CA LEU A 125 -2.88 -4.37 3.90
C LEU A 125 -2.83 -5.18 5.21
N ASP A 126 -2.03 -6.25 5.23
CA ASP A 126 -1.70 -6.97 6.46
C ASP A 126 -0.70 -6.14 7.27
N LEU A 127 -1.16 -5.57 8.38
CA LEU A 127 -0.34 -4.73 9.24
C LEU A 127 0.68 -5.55 10.04
N GLY A 128 0.45 -6.86 10.20
CA GLY A 128 1.37 -7.77 10.86
C GLY A 128 2.69 -7.94 10.11
N ALA A 129 2.68 -7.78 8.78
CA ALA A 129 3.88 -7.86 7.93
C ALA A 129 4.91 -6.76 8.24
N TYR A 130 4.52 -5.70 8.96
CA TYR A 130 5.38 -4.58 9.34
C TYR A 130 5.93 -4.68 10.77
N GLY A 131 5.67 -5.79 11.47
CA GLY A 131 6.08 -6.03 12.84
C GLY A 131 5.03 -5.69 13.89
N SER A 132 5.11 -6.34 15.05
CA SER A 132 4.08 -6.29 16.10
C SER A 132 3.83 -4.88 16.64
N GLY A 133 4.87 -4.09 16.91
CA GLY A 133 4.71 -2.73 17.44
C GLY A 133 4.02 -1.77 16.46
N ASN A 134 4.25 -1.97 15.15
CA ASN A 134 3.60 -1.20 14.10
C ASN A 134 2.12 -1.60 13.95
N ALA A 135 1.83 -2.89 13.99
CA ALA A 135 0.46 -3.39 14.01
C ALA A 135 -0.31 -2.88 15.23
N GLU A 136 0.30 -2.90 16.42
CA GLU A 136 -0.31 -2.43 17.66
C GLU A 136 -0.66 -0.94 17.62
N ALA A 137 0.12 -0.13 16.91
CA ALA A 137 -0.19 1.29 16.70
C ALA A 137 -1.56 1.50 16.01
N PHE A 138 -1.93 0.61 15.09
CA PHE A 138 -3.28 0.57 14.52
C PHE A 138 -4.29 -0.08 15.47
N GLY A 139 -3.88 -1.09 16.22
CA GLY A 139 -4.75 -1.76 17.20
C GLY A 139 -5.36 -0.80 18.22
N ARG A 140 -4.66 0.28 18.59
CA ARG A 140 -5.19 1.36 19.44
C ARG A 140 -6.41 2.06 18.84
N LEU A 141 -6.51 2.15 17.52
CA LEU A 141 -7.63 2.78 16.80
C LEU A 141 -8.89 1.90 16.76
N LEU A 142 -8.81 0.63 17.18
CA LEU A 142 -10.00 -0.23 17.33
C LEU A 142 -10.87 0.18 18.52
N HIS A 143 -10.28 0.87 19.51
CA HIS A 143 -10.94 1.21 20.78
C HIS A 143 -10.90 2.72 21.10
N GLY A 144 -10.20 3.51 20.27
CA GLY A 144 -9.99 4.94 20.47
C GLY A 144 -11.01 5.82 19.78
#